data_AF-A0A3M5TWI2-F1
#
_entry.id   AF-A0A3M5TWI2-F1
#
_cell.length_a   1.000
_cell.length_b   1.000
_cell.length_c   1.000
_cell.angle_alpha   90.00
_cell.angle_beta   90.00
_cell.angle_gamma   90.00
#
_symmetry.space_group_name_H-M   'P 1'
#
loop_
_entity.id
_entity.type
_entity.pdbx_description
1 polymer ?
#
loop_
_entity_poly.entity_id
_entity_poly.type
_entity_poly.pdbx_seq_one_letter_code
_entity_poly.pdbx_strand_id
1 'polypeptide(L)' 'MGMPSEPHHDEYVLSLARECPFPEWLLLELPDGKWGAFWHAGLEGTWATAVWEGDYSACALVHADRFEVLRYMEKHQSH' A
#
# COMPACT_ATOMS: atom_id res chain seq x y z
N MET A 1 8.70 8.75 -18.09
CA MET A 1 7.22 8.63 -18.11
C MET A 1 6.91 7.22 -17.65
N GLY A 2 6.33 7.07 -16.45
CA GLY A 2 5.95 5.76 -15.92
C GLY A 2 4.77 5.21 -16.72
N MET A 3 4.87 3.96 -17.16
CA MET A 3 3.76 3.27 -17.81
C MET A 3 2.59 3.21 -16.81
N PRO A 4 1.34 3.47 -17.25
CA PRO A 4 0.19 3.28 -16.37
C PRO A 4 0.14 1.83 -15.91
N SER A 5 -0.16 1.63 -14.64
CA SER A 5 -0.44 0.32 -14.07
C SER A 5 -1.50 -0.37 -14.94
N GLU A 6 -1.27 -1.62 -15.33
CA GLU A 6 -2.33 -2.41 -15.94
C GLU A 6 -3.45 -2.62 -14.89
N PRO A 7 -4.73 -2.61 -15.27
CA PRO A 7 -5.85 -2.67 -14.33
C PRO A 7 -5.81 -3.88 -13.38
N HIS A 8 -5.10 -4.95 -13.76
CA HIS A 8 -4.88 -6.13 -12.92
C HIS A 8 -3.95 -5.87 -11.72
N HIS A 9 -3.06 -4.88 -11.79
CA HIS A 9 -2.16 -4.53 -10.69
C HIS A 9 -2.92 -3.84 -9.55
N ASP A 10 -3.88 -2.97 -9.89
CA ASP A 10 -4.75 -2.31 -8.91
C ASP A 10 -5.58 -3.34 -8.14
N GLU A 11 -6.21 -4.28 -8.86
CA GLU A 11 -6.99 -5.37 -8.24
C GLU A 11 -6.14 -6.22 -7.29
N TYR A 12 -4.87 -6.48 -7.65
CA TYR A 12 -3.96 -7.21 -6.77
C TYR A 12 -3.66 -6.44 -5.49
N VAL A 13 -3.30 -5.15 -5.60
CA VAL A 13 -3.04 -4.31 -4.42
C VAL A 13 -4.29 -4.20 -3.54
N LEU A 14 -5.47 -4.02 -4.15
CA LEU A 14 -6.75 -3.99 -3.45
C LEU A 14 -7.08 -5.33 -2.78
N SER A 15 -6.67 -6.45 -3.34
CA SER A 15 -6.86 -7.78 -2.72
C SER A 15 -6.02 -7.95 -1.45
N LEU A 16 -4.87 -7.29 -1.36
CA LEU A 16 -4.03 -7.23 -0.17
C LEU A 16 -4.55 -6.22 0.85
N ALA A 17 -5.40 -5.27 0.42
CA ALA A 17 -5.92 -4.24 1.30
C ALA A 17 -6.84 -4.83 2.38
N ARG A 18 -6.63 -4.37 3.61
CA ARG A 18 -7.43 -4.68 4.78
C ARG A 18 -8.12 -3.44 5.32
N GLU A 19 -9.06 -3.67 6.23
CA GLU A 19 -9.79 -2.60 6.90
C GLU A 19 -8.81 -1.59 7.53
N CYS A 20 -8.90 -0.36 7.04
CA CYS A 20 -8.09 0.77 7.43
C CYS A 20 -9.01 1.93 7.84
N PRO A 21 -8.77 2.58 8.99
CA PRO A 21 -9.58 3.72 9.42
C PRO A 21 -9.27 5.02 8.64
N PHE A 22 -8.20 5.03 7.83
CA PHE A 22 -7.74 6.22 7.12
C PHE A 22 -8.07 6.12 5.62
N PRO A 23 -8.90 7.00 5.04
CA PRO A 23 -9.37 6.88 3.67
C PRO A 23 -8.29 7.14 2.61
N GLU A 24 -7.25 7.91 2.95
CA GLU A 24 -6.13 8.21 2.05
C GLU A 24 -5.10 7.06 1.96
N TRP A 25 -5.22 6.09 2.87
CA TRP A 25 -4.27 5.01 3.05
C TRP A 25 -4.92 3.64 2.84
N LEU A 26 -4.16 2.75 2.23
CA LEU A 26 -4.47 1.34 2.12
C LEU A 26 -3.51 0.58 3.03
N LEU A 27 -4.08 -0.15 3.99
CA LEU A 27 -3.34 -1.07 4.83
C LEU A 27 -3.21 -2.39 4.08
N LEU A 28 -2.02 -2.71 3.60
CA LEU A 28 -1.76 -3.94 2.84
C LEU A 28 -1.27 -5.04 3.77
N GLU A 29 -1.89 -6.22 3.71
CA GLU A 29 -1.39 -7.45 4.32
C GLU A 29 -0.53 -8.17 3.29
N LEU A 30 0.78 -8.14 3.47
CA LEU A 30 1.74 -8.70 2.53
C LEU A 30 1.85 -10.23 2.75
N PRO A 31 2.09 -11.02 1.68
CA PRO A 31 2.18 -12.49 1.78
C PRO A 31 3.34 -12.97 2.68
N ASP A 32 4.33 -12.12 2.92
CA ASP A 32 5.47 -12.38 3.82
C ASP A 32 5.09 -12.28 5.32
N GLY A 33 3.81 -12.06 5.64
CA GLY A 33 3.29 -11.87 7.01
C GLY A 33 3.57 -10.47 7.59
N LYS A 34 3.92 -9.52 6.72
CA LYS A 34 4.19 -8.11 7.07
C LYS A 34 3.02 -7.23 6.64
N TRP A 35 3.03 -6.00 7.13
CA TRP A 35 2.04 -4.97 6.84
C TRP A 35 2.69 -3.82 6.09
N GLY A 36 2.03 -3.33 5.04
CA GLY A 36 2.46 -2.19 4.23
C GLY A 36 1.51 -1.00 4.38
N ALA A 37 2.07 0.20 4.56
CA ALA A 37 1.33 1.44 4.37
C ALA A 37 1.45 1.88 2.93
N PHE A 38 0.34 1.85 2.20
CA PHE A 38 0.29 2.24 0.80
C PHE A 38 -0.63 3.44 0.62
N TRP A 39 -0.23 4.41 -0.19
CA TRP A 39 -1.06 5.57 -0.49
C TRP A 39 -2.11 5.21 -1.54
N HIS A 40 -3.37 5.59 -1.31
CA HIS A 40 -4.42 5.31 -2.28
C HIS A 40 -4.14 5.96 -3.65
N ALA A 41 -3.56 7.16 -3.67
CA ALA A 41 -3.12 7.85 -4.89
C ALA A 41 -1.99 7.11 -5.65
N GLY A 42 -1.31 6.16 -5.00
CA GLY A 42 -0.27 5.33 -5.61
C GLY A 42 -0.81 4.20 -6.50
N LEU A 43 -2.11 3.89 -6.43
CA LEU A 43 -2.74 2.85 -7.25
C LEU A 43 -2.61 3.17 -8.75
N GLU A 44 -2.97 4.39 -9.14
CA GLU A 44 -2.99 4.84 -10.54
C GLU A 44 -1.59 5.01 -11.18
N GLY A 45 -0.53 4.54 -10.52
CA GLY A 45 0.85 4.74 -10.94
C GLY A 45 1.78 3.55 -10.73
N THR A 46 3.06 3.79 -10.99
CA THR A 46 4.12 2.77 -11.04
C THR A 46 4.33 2.02 -9.72
N TRP A 47 3.74 2.51 -8.62
CA TRP A 47 3.80 1.91 -7.30
C TRP A 47 2.92 0.66 -7.18
N ALA A 48 1.75 0.61 -7.84
CA ALA A 48 0.92 -0.60 -7.86
C ALA A 48 1.63 -1.75 -8.58
N THR A 49 2.28 -1.45 -9.71
CA THR A 49 3.11 -2.42 -10.43
C THR A 49 4.25 -2.96 -9.56
N ALA A 50 4.95 -2.09 -8.82
CA ALA A 50 6.03 -2.52 -7.92
C ALA A 50 5.52 -3.50 -6.84
N VAL A 51 4.38 -3.21 -6.21
CA VAL A 51 3.77 -4.11 -5.22
C VAL A 51 3.36 -5.45 -5.85
N TRP A 52 2.84 -5.43 -7.08
CA TRP A 52 2.51 -6.63 -7.84
C TRP A 52 3.75 -7.49 -8.16
N GLU A 53 4.86 -6.86 -8.52
CA GLU A 53 6.16 -7.53 -8.73
C GLU A 53 6.81 -8.01 -7.42
N GLY A 54 6.22 -7.69 -6.26
CA GLY A 54 6.75 -8.02 -4.93
C GLY A 54 7.78 -7.02 -4.40
N ASP A 55 7.97 -5.89 -5.09
CA ASP A 55 8.76 -4.78 -4.59
C ASP A 55 7.93 -3.88 -3.68
N TYR A 56 7.97 -4.20 -2.38
CA TYR A 56 7.26 -3.43 -1.35
C TYR A 56 7.98 -2.12 -0.96
N SER A 57 9.07 -1.77 -1.64
CA SER A 57 9.77 -0.48 -1.49
C SER A 57 8.88 0.70 -1.88
N ALA A 58 7.84 0.46 -2.68
CA ALA A 58 6.81 1.43 -3.02
C ALA A 58 5.83 1.74 -1.88
N CYS A 59 5.77 0.91 -0.83
CA CYS A 59 5.03 1.24 0.38
C CYS A 59 5.76 2.32 1.18
N ALA A 60 5.03 3.28 1.73
CA ALA A 60 5.61 4.34 2.57
C ALA A 60 6.27 3.77 3.84
N LEU A 61 5.75 2.64 4.33
CA LEU A 61 6.32 1.86 5.42
C LEU A 61 5.97 0.39 5.24
N VAL A 62 6.92 -0.50 5.55
CA VAL A 62 6.67 -1.94 5.70
C VAL A 62 7.13 -2.36 7.07
N HIS A 63 6.27 -3.01 7.84
CA HIS A 63 6.59 -3.46 9.19
C HIS A 63 5.89 -4.78 9.53
N ALA A 64 6.50 -5.59 10.39
CA ALA A 64 5.90 -6.86 10.82
C ALA A 64 4.65 -6.64 11.71
N ASP A 65 4.62 -5.53 12.44
CA ASP A 65 3.53 -5.18 13.34
C ASP A 65 2.53 -4.22 12.67
N ARG A 66 1.26 -4.61 12.64
CA ARG A 66 0.14 -3.83 12.06
C ARG A 66 -0.06 -2.48 12.76
N PHE A 67 0.08 -2.42 14.08
CA PHE A 67 -0.18 -1.21 14.85
C PHE A 67 0.85 -0.12 14.55
N GLU A 68 2.11 -0.51 14.36
CA GLU A 68 3.16 0.44 13.96
C GLU A 68 2.87 1.04 12.56
N VAL A 69 2.35 0.24 11.64
CA VAL A 69 1.93 0.74 10.32
C VAL A 69 0.75 1.71 10.45
N LEU A 70 -0.27 1.36 11.23
CA LEU A 70 -1.41 2.25 11.49
C LEU A 70 -0.98 3.57 12.17
N ARG A 71 -0.06 3.50 13.13
CA ARG A 71 0.49 4.68 13.81
C ARG A 71 1.27 5.58 12.86
N TYR A 72 1.99 4.99 11.91
CA TYR A 72 2.67 5.75 10.86
C TYR A 72 1.66 6.47 9.96
N MET A 73 0.58 5.79 9.54
CA MET A 73 -0.50 6.39 8.75
C MET A 73 -1.17 7.54 9.52
N GLU A 74 -1.51 7.34 10.79
CA GLU A 74 -2.09 8.36 11.66
C GLU A 74 -1.22 9.62 11.75
N LYS A 75 0.11 9.45 11.81
CA LYS A 75 1.05 10.56 11.89
C LYS A 75 1.19 11.33 10.57
N HIS A 76 0.91 10.69 9.44
CA HIS A 76 1.11 11.23 8.09
C HIS A 76 -0.19 11.45 7.32
N GLN A 77 -1.35 11.29 7.94
CA GLN A 77 -2.62 11.71 7.36
C GLN A 77 -2.60 13.23 7.17
N SER A 78 -2.92 13.71 5.97
CA SER A 78 -2.98 15.15 5.72
C SER A 78 -4.28 15.68 6.32
N HIS A 79 -4.15 16.70 7.16
CA HIS A 79 -5.21 17.21 8.03
C HIS A 79 -6.04 18.31 7.35
#